data_AF-A0A7S3QWU4-F1
#
_entry.id   AF-A0A7S3QWU4-F1
#
_cell.length_a   1.000
_cell.length_b   1.000
_cell.length_c   1.000
_cell.angle_alpha   90.00
_cell.angle_beta   90.00
_cell.angle_gamma   90.00
#
_symmetry.space_group_name_H-M   'P 1'
#
loop_
_entity.id
_entity.type
_entity.pdbx_description
1 polymer ?
#
loop_
_entity_poly.entity_id
_entity_poly.type
_entity_poly.pdbx_seq_one_letter_code
_entity_poly.pdbx_strand_id
1 'polypeptide(L)'
;MLKVEPCALQVLIPKWVFGDTNIRFLEELAGGAMMDAGTYAVSIMRLLTGSEPRVESASASMRPGSKVVDGAMRARLSWDSGIAGTLHASLQHEGWLPVTEVQVEGERGCLTCKGFIVPFFGNSLRVTTTQAGSMVLSDPAALSYDKGAAATAAAMSNPAFTGSKSKQGEEKRGRGDQVQWTERVFGEKQQTSYYHQLERFTTDLQLLEGRRADRDAGNVKAACAFDAYDSVANAAILDACFEAAGLPLRMPTAEWQQQQQQQQQQYQQQLEK
;
A
#
# COMPACT_ATOMS: atom_id res chain seq x y z
N MET A 1 13.97 -7.31 18.80
CA MET A 1 14.03 -6.72 17.45
C MET A 1 13.53 -7.80 16.51
N LEU A 2 12.35 -7.63 15.92
CA LEU A 2 11.73 -8.64 15.06
C LEU A 2 12.48 -8.66 13.73
N LYS A 3 13.16 -9.77 13.43
CA LYS A 3 13.71 -10.01 12.10
C LYS A 3 12.54 -10.37 11.20
N VAL A 4 12.03 -9.39 10.45
CA VAL A 4 11.00 -9.63 9.43
C VAL A 4 11.76 -10.16 8.21
N GLU A 5 11.55 -11.44 7.89
CA GLU A 5 12.06 -12.07 6.66
C GLU A 5 11.10 -11.72 5.48
N PRO A 6 11.21 -12.29 4.26
CA PRO A 6 10.79 -11.60 3.04
C PRO A 6 9.32 -11.12 3.07
N CYS A 7 9.13 -9.81 2.90
CA CYS A 7 7.81 -9.22 2.68
C CYS A 7 7.49 -9.28 1.18
N ALA A 8 6.48 -10.06 0.80
CA ALA A 8 6.06 -10.19 -0.59
C ALA A 8 4.72 -9.51 -0.81
N LEU A 9 4.65 -8.59 -1.77
CA LEU A 9 3.43 -7.86 -2.10
C LEU A 9 3.11 -7.95 -3.59
N GLN A 10 1.85 -8.22 -3.90
CA GLN A 10 1.36 -8.37 -5.25
C GLN A 10 0.08 -7.57 -5.47
N VAL A 11 0.05 -6.84 -6.59
CA VAL A 11 -1.14 -6.17 -7.11
C VAL A 11 -1.23 -6.50 -8.61
N LEU A 12 -1.96 -7.55 -8.93
CA LEU A 12 -2.04 -8.12 -10.27
C LEU A 12 -3.48 -8.00 -10.79
N ILE A 13 -3.61 -7.30 -11.92
CA ILE A 13 -4.88 -7.03 -12.56
C ILE A 13 -4.91 -7.78 -13.90
N PRO A 14 -5.94 -8.62 -14.15
CA PRO A 14 -6.07 -9.37 -15.39
C PRO A 14 -6.10 -8.47 -16.62
N LYS A 15 -5.44 -8.90 -17.69
CA LYS A 15 -5.33 -8.11 -18.94
C LYS A 15 -6.67 -7.73 -19.58
N TRP A 16 -7.74 -8.49 -19.30
CA TRP A 16 -9.07 -8.26 -19.85
C TRP A 16 -9.86 -7.16 -19.12
N VAL A 17 -9.39 -6.69 -17.96
CA VAL A 17 -10.10 -5.69 -17.12
C VAL A 17 -10.12 -4.31 -17.79
N PHE A 18 -9.06 -3.96 -18.53
CA PHE A 18 -8.93 -2.63 -19.14
C PHE A 18 -8.80 -2.74 -20.66
N GLY A 19 -9.57 -1.92 -21.39
CA GLY A 19 -9.44 -1.80 -22.84
C GLY A 19 -8.20 -1.01 -23.28
N ASP A 20 -7.82 -1.12 -24.55
CA ASP A 20 -6.56 -0.58 -25.07
C ASP A 20 -6.44 0.94 -25.04
N THR A 21 -7.55 1.66 -24.98
CA THR A 21 -7.62 3.13 -24.88
C THR A 21 -7.67 3.63 -23.44
N ASN A 22 -7.56 2.74 -22.44
CA ASN A 22 -7.58 3.13 -21.04
C ASN A 22 -6.40 4.04 -20.70
N ILE A 23 -6.63 5.04 -19.84
CA ILE A 23 -5.61 6.01 -19.39
C ILE A 23 -4.34 5.35 -18.83
N ARG A 24 -4.47 4.16 -18.24
CA ARG A 24 -3.35 3.37 -17.71
C ARG A 24 -2.35 2.96 -18.79
N PHE A 25 -2.75 3.02 -20.05
CA PHE A 25 -1.93 2.60 -21.18
C PHE A 25 -1.54 3.74 -22.13
N LEU A 26 -1.89 4.98 -21.77
CA LEU A 26 -1.53 6.17 -22.55
C LEU A 26 -0.19 6.70 -22.04
N GLU A 27 0.78 6.83 -22.95
CA GLU A 27 2.14 7.29 -22.60
C GLU A 27 2.12 8.73 -22.06
N GLU A 28 1.30 9.59 -22.65
CA GLU A 28 1.13 11.01 -22.31
C GLU A 28 0.54 11.24 -20.91
N LEU A 29 -0.13 10.24 -20.33
CA LEU A 29 -0.74 10.31 -18.99
C LEU A 29 0.09 9.60 -17.92
N ALA A 30 1.37 9.32 -18.21
CA ALA A 30 2.24 8.57 -17.32
C ALA A 30 1.62 7.22 -16.87
N GLY A 31 0.94 6.53 -17.80
CA GLY A 31 0.36 5.21 -17.52
C GLY A 31 1.41 4.14 -17.20
N GLY A 32 0.97 2.96 -16.78
CA GLY A 32 1.84 1.82 -16.50
C GLY A 32 1.40 1.05 -15.26
N ALA A 33 1.85 -0.20 -15.17
CA ALA A 33 1.54 -1.04 -14.02
C ALA A 33 2.20 -0.52 -12.74
N MET A 34 3.43 -0.02 -12.81
CA MET A 34 4.09 0.56 -11.65
C MET A 34 3.41 1.86 -11.18
N MET A 35 2.91 2.68 -12.11
CA MET A 35 2.22 3.93 -11.78
C MET A 35 0.84 3.71 -11.16
N ASP A 36 0.07 2.73 -11.68
CA ASP A 36 -1.30 2.47 -11.20
C ASP A 36 -1.35 1.44 -10.06
N ALA A 37 -0.88 0.21 -10.29
CA ALA A 37 -0.92 -0.86 -9.29
C ALA A 37 0.25 -0.76 -8.31
N GLY A 38 1.42 -0.33 -8.79
CA GLY A 38 2.65 -0.23 -7.99
C GLY A 38 2.57 0.83 -6.89
N THR A 39 1.82 1.92 -7.08
CA THR A 39 1.65 2.96 -6.04
C THR A 39 1.05 2.42 -4.75
N TYR A 40 0.02 1.58 -4.87
CA TYR A 40 -0.59 0.89 -3.72
C TYR A 40 0.40 -0.09 -3.09
N ALA A 41 1.17 -0.77 -3.94
CA ALA A 41 2.13 -1.74 -3.46
C ALA A 41 3.24 -1.08 -2.60
N VAL A 42 3.85 -0.01 -3.11
CA VAL A 42 4.87 0.75 -2.37
C VAL A 42 4.30 1.32 -1.08
N SER A 43 3.12 1.95 -1.14
CA SER A 43 2.47 2.57 0.02
C SER A 43 2.23 1.55 1.15
N ILE A 44 1.76 0.34 0.83
CA ILE A 44 1.54 -0.71 1.81
C ILE A 44 2.87 -1.24 2.38
N MET A 45 3.90 -1.44 1.57
CA MET A 45 5.20 -1.87 2.09
C MET A 45 5.78 -0.86 3.08
N ARG A 46 5.68 0.44 2.77
CA ARG A 46 6.11 1.52 3.68
C ARG A 46 5.29 1.52 4.96
N LEU A 47 3.97 1.38 4.87
CA LEU A 47 3.08 1.35 6.03
C LEU A 47 3.35 0.13 6.94
N LEU A 48 3.58 -1.05 6.36
CA LEU A 48 3.84 -2.29 7.11
C LEU A 48 5.18 -2.28 7.84
N THR A 49 6.19 -1.67 7.23
CA THR A 49 7.56 -1.63 7.78
C THR A 49 7.81 -0.37 8.62
N GLY A 50 6.96 0.64 8.51
CA GLY A 50 7.09 1.93 9.19
C GLY A 50 8.38 2.69 8.80
N SER A 51 9.00 2.33 7.67
CA SER A 51 10.28 2.88 7.23
C SER A 51 10.43 2.78 5.71
N GLU A 52 11.33 3.59 5.16
CA GLU A 52 11.54 3.71 3.73
C GLU A 52 12.44 2.58 3.17
N PRO A 53 12.00 1.83 2.15
CA PRO A 53 12.85 0.88 1.45
C PRO A 53 13.86 1.55 0.51
N ARG A 54 14.92 0.82 0.20
CA ARG A 54 15.76 1.04 -0.99
C ARG A 54 15.41 0.02 -2.06
N VAL A 55 15.37 0.46 -3.32
CA VAL A 55 15.20 -0.44 -4.47
C VAL A 55 16.56 -1.04 -4.83
N GLU A 56 16.70 -2.35 -4.69
CA GLU A 56 17.94 -3.07 -5.01
C GLU A 56 18.04 -3.46 -6.48
N SER A 57 16.89 -3.83 -7.07
CA SER A 57 16.79 -4.20 -8.48
C SER A 57 15.33 -4.18 -8.92
N ALA A 58 15.09 -3.94 -10.20
CA ALA A 58 13.78 -4.05 -10.79
C ALA A 58 13.84 -4.61 -12.21
N SER A 59 12.72 -5.14 -12.68
CA SER A 59 12.54 -5.64 -14.04
C SER A 59 11.12 -5.37 -14.50
N ALA A 60 10.97 -4.84 -15.71
CA ALA A 60 9.68 -4.52 -16.29
C ALA A 60 9.42 -5.35 -17.57
N SER A 61 8.15 -5.72 -17.78
CA SER A 61 7.67 -6.13 -19.11
C SER A 61 6.88 -4.98 -19.72
N MET A 62 7.20 -4.59 -20.96
CA MET A 62 6.54 -3.47 -21.62
C MET A 62 5.16 -3.84 -22.14
N ARG A 63 4.27 -2.85 -22.22
CA ARG A 63 3.04 -3.01 -22.99
C ARG A 63 3.38 -3.25 -24.47
N PRO A 64 2.70 -4.19 -25.15
CA PRO A 64 2.84 -4.34 -26.60
C PRO A 64 2.70 -2.98 -27.32
N GLY A 65 3.70 -2.62 -28.10
CA GLY A 65 3.74 -1.37 -28.85
C GLY A 65 4.21 -0.13 -28.08
N SER A 66 4.40 -0.20 -26.75
CA SER A 66 4.94 0.90 -25.96
C SER A 66 6.43 0.74 -25.67
N LYS A 67 7.14 1.88 -25.60
CA LYS A 67 8.54 1.93 -25.17
C LYS A 67 8.72 2.46 -23.76
N VAL A 68 7.65 2.97 -23.14
CA VAL A 68 7.74 3.69 -21.86
C VAL A 68 6.65 3.29 -20.86
N VAL A 69 5.55 2.66 -21.29
CA VAL A 69 4.49 2.11 -20.42
C VAL A 69 4.81 0.65 -20.12
N ASP A 70 5.08 0.35 -18.86
CA ASP A 70 5.22 -1.02 -18.37
C ASP A 70 3.84 -1.68 -18.25
N GLY A 71 3.75 -2.94 -18.69
CA GLY A 71 2.62 -3.83 -18.45
C GLY A 71 2.73 -4.58 -17.12
N ALA A 72 3.94 -4.77 -16.61
CA ALA A 72 4.21 -5.30 -15.28
C ALA A 72 5.58 -4.85 -14.80
N MET A 73 5.73 -4.71 -13.48
CA MET A 73 6.95 -4.37 -12.78
C MET A 73 7.18 -5.36 -11.63
N ARG A 74 8.41 -5.85 -11.50
CA ARG A 74 8.88 -6.60 -10.33
C ARG A 74 10.08 -5.89 -9.74
N ALA A 75 10.10 -5.71 -8.42
CA ALA A 75 11.22 -5.09 -7.73
C ALA A 75 11.62 -5.88 -6.49
N ARG A 76 12.91 -5.83 -6.14
CA ARG A 76 13.45 -6.27 -4.85
C ARG A 76 13.81 -5.04 -4.04
N LEU A 77 13.40 -5.05 -2.78
CA LEU A 77 13.58 -3.96 -1.84
C LEU A 77 14.37 -4.43 -0.62
N SER A 78 15.10 -3.50 -0.02
CA SER A 78 15.81 -3.70 1.25
C SER A 78 15.51 -2.55 2.20
N TRP A 79 15.69 -2.79 3.50
CA TRP A 79 15.62 -1.77 4.53
C TRP A 79 16.88 -1.81 5.38
N ASP A 80 17.27 -0.65 5.93
CA ASP A 80 18.44 -0.54 6.83
C ASP A 80 18.29 -1.42 8.10
N SER A 81 17.05 -1.79 8.45
CA SER A 81 16.72 -2.74 9.54
C SER A 81 17.04 -4.20 9.21
N GLY A 82 17.44 -4.51 7.98
CA GLY A 82 17.74 -5.86 7.50
C GLY A 82 16.54 -6.61 6.92
N ILE A 83 15.38 -5.96 6.79
CA ILE A 83 14.21 -6.52 6.10
C ILE A 83 14.50 -6.59 4.60
N ALA A 84 14.04 -7.66 3.95
CA ALA A 84 14.02 -7.78 2.50
C ALA A 84 12.58 -7.90 2.01
N GLY A 85 12.30 -7.44 0.79
CA GLY A 85 10.97 -7.53 0.22
C GLY A 85 10.94 -7.63 -1.29
N THR A 86 9.82 -8.10 -1.82
CA THR A 86 9.56 -8.18 -3.26
C THR A 86 8.21 -7.60 -3.60
N LEU A 87 8.18 -6.71 -4.59
CA LEU A 87 6.97 -6.11 -5.13
C LEU A 87 6.70 -6.68 -6.52
N HIS A 88 5.43 -6.94 -6.83
CA HIS A 88 4.97 -7.29 -8.17
C HIS A 88 3.66 -6.55 -8.50
N ALA A 89 3.74 -5.62 -9.44
CA ALA A 89 2.61 -4.90 -9.99
C ALA A 89 2.38 -5.34 -11.43
N SER A 90 1.14 -5.62 -11.84
CA SER A 90 0.85 -6.01 -13.22
C SER A 90 -0.54 -5.59 -13.66
N LEU A 91 -0.63 -5.05 -14.88
CA LEU A 91 -1.88 -4.82 -15.62
C LEU A 91 -2.07 -5.84 -16.75
N GLN A 92 -1.16 -6.80 -16.85
CA GLN A 92 -1.15 -7.85 -17.86
C GLN A 92 -1.16 -9.23 -17.22
N HIS A 93 -1.82 -9.36 -16.07
CA HIS A 93 -1.91 -10.63 -15.41
C HIS A 93 -2.70 -11.62 -16.29
N GLU A 94 -2.13 -12.80 -16.52
CA GLU A 94 -2.76 -13.87 -17.31
C GLU A 94 -3.83 -14.63 -16.51
N GLY A 95 -3.82 -14.52 -15.18
CA GLY A 95 -4.84 -15.13 -14.33
C GLY A 95 -6.20 -14.50 -14.53
N TRP A 96 -7.24 -15.29 -14.30
CA TRP A 96 -8.63 -14.85 -14.48
C TRP A 96 -9.10 -13.87 -13.41
N LEU A 97 -8.55 -13.96 -12.19
CA LEU A 97 -8.96 -13.13 -11.06
C LEU A 97 -7.87 -12.14 -10.67
N PRO A 98 -8.23 -10.94 -10.18
CA PRO A 98 -7.26 -10.02 -9.61
C PRO A 98 -6.63 -10.60 -8.34
N VAL A 99 -5.35 -10.30 -8.14
CA VAL A 99 -4.60 -10.68 -6.95
C VAL A 99 -4.15 -9.41 -6.25
N THR A 100 -4.62 -9.22 -5.02
CA THR A 100 -4.08 -8.20 -4.11
C THR A 100 -3.70 -8.92 -2.84
N GLU A 101 -2.42 -9.13 -2.63
CA GLU A 101 -1.92 -10.01 -1.58
C GLU A 101 -0.61 -9.52 -1.00
N VAL A 102 -0.55 -9.45 0.32
CA VAL A 102 0.67 -9.23 1.08
C VAL A 102 0.93 -10.43 1.95
N GLN A 103 2.18 -10.85 1.99
CA GLN A 103 2.68 -11.89 2.87
C GLN A 103 3.87 -11.33 3.64
N VAL A 104 3.83 -11.48 4.96
CA VAL A 104 4.89 -11.08 5.87
C VAL A 104 5.31 -12.29 6.67
N GLU A 105 6.59 -12.65 6.55
CA GLU A 105 7.19 -13.73 7.31
C GLU A 105 8.00 -13.15 8.48
N GLY A 106 7.83 -13.74 9.65
CA GLY A 106 8.62 -13.42 10.83
C GLY A 106 8.98 -14.67 11.59
N GLU A 107 9.86 -14.52 12.58
CA GLU A 107 10.40 -15.63 13.40
C GLU A 107 9.34 -16.49 14.07
N ARG A 108 8.12 -15.95 14.27
CA ARG A 108 7.02 -16.62 14.98
C ARG A 108 5.90 -17.08 14.07
N GLY A 109 5.98 -16.87 12.77
CA GLY A 109 4.93 -17.24 11.85
C GLY A 109 4.82 -16.34 10.62
N CYS A 110 3.72 -16.53 9.91
CA CYS A 110 3.42 -15.85 8.66
C CYS A 110 2.07 -15.15 8.76
N LEU A 111 2.00 -13.91 8.28
CA LEU A 111 0.76 -13.18 8.07
C LEU A 111 0.50 -13.02 6.58
N THR A 112 -0.73 -13.27 6.15
CA THR A 112 -1.18 -13.04 4.77
C THR A 112 -2.43 -12.20 4.78
N CYS A 113 -2.42 -11.06 4.10
CA CYS A 113 -3.63 -10.27 3.85
C CYS A 113 -3.96 -10.27 2.35
N LYS A 114 -5.21 -10.60 2.02
CA LYS A 114 -5.72 -10.66 0.64
C LYS A 114 -6.88 -9.69 0.46
N GLY A 115 -7.04 -9.14 -0.74
CA GLY A 115 -8.20 -8.33 -1.11
C GLY A 115 -8.16 -6.90 -0.57
N PHE A 116 -6.99 -6.36 -0.23
CA PHE A 116 -6.89 -5.09 0.52
C PHE A 116 -7.20 -3.82 -0.30
N ILE A 117 -7.11 -3.85 -1.64
CA ILE A 117 -7.47 -2.69 -2.50
C ILE A 117 -8.97 -2.69 -2.83
N VAL A 118 -9.53 -3.87 -3.10
CA VAL A 118 -10.94 -4.04 -3.51
C VAL A 118 -11.68 -4.99 -2.56
N PRO A 119 -11.86 -4.63 -1.28
CA PRO A 119 -12.37 -5.54 -0.25
C PRO A 119 -13.80 -6.02 -0.49
N PHE A 120 -14.57 -5.36 -1.36
CA PHE A 120 -15.91 -5.78 -1.74
C PHE A 120 -15.96 -7.09 -2.54
N PHE A 121 -14.84 -7.51 -3.17
CA PHE A 121 -14.69 -8.85 -3.76
C PHE A 121 -14.30 -9.93 -2.73
N GLY A 122 -14.21 -9.55 -1.45
CA GLY A 122 -13.77 -10.40 -0.37
C GLY A 122 -12.32 -10.09 0.02
N ASN A 123 -12.10 -9.91 1.31
CA ASN A 123 -10.80 -9.75 1.92
C ASN A 123 -10.62 -10.73 3.09
N SER A 124 -9.37 -11.04 3.39
CA SER A 124 -9.06 -11.95 4.49
C SER A 124 -7.72 -11.62 5.09
N LEU A 125 -7.63 -11.79 6.40
CA LEU A 125 -6.37 -11.84 7.11
C LEU A 125 -6.16 -13.27 7.61
N ARG A 126 -5.01 -13.82 7.30
CA ARG A 126 -4.57 -15.15 7.75
C ARG A 126 -3.30 -14.99 8.57
N VAL A 127 -3.24 -15.69 9.68
CA VAL A 127 -2.03 -15.84 10.49
C VAL A 127 -1.76 -17.32 10.70
N THR A 128 -0.54 -17.74 10.43
CA THR A 128 -0.05 -19.10 10.67
C THR A 128 1.11 -19.04 11.64
N THR A 129 1.02 -19.73 12.78
CA THR A 129 2.05 -19.74 13.82
C THR A 129 2.14 -21.11 14.50
N THR A 130 3.29 -21.44 15.07
CA THR A 130 3.47 -22.61 15.95
C THR A 130 3.28 -22.26 17.43
N GLN A 131 3.07 -20.98 17.75
CA GLN A 131 2.86 -20.55 19.13
C GLN A 131 1.39 -20.67 19.53
N ALA A 132 1.15 -21.15 20.75
CA ALA A 132 -0.18 -21.14 21.35
C ALA A 132 -0.61 -19.71 21.66
N GLY A 133 -1.78 -19.31 21.16
CA GLY A 133 -2.35 -17.98 21.37
C GLY A 133 -3.65 -17.83 20.57
N SER A 134 -4.37 -16.72 20.79
CA SER A 134 -5.50 -16.31 19.95
C SER A 134 -5.13 -15.05 19.16
N MET A 135 -5.94 -14.68 18.18
CA MET A 135 -5.75 -13.43 17.44
C MET A 135 -6.81 -12.44 17.91
N VAL A 136 -6.40 -11.21 18.24
CA VAL A 136 -7.33 -10.09 18.47
C VAL A 136 -7.08 -9.08 17.38
N LEU A 137 -8.06 -8.93 16.48
CA LEU A 137 -8.11 -7.79 15.58
C LEU A 137 -8.76 -6.67 16.36
N SER A 138 -8.04 -5.56 16.57
CA SER A 138 -8.51 -4.47 17.43
C SER A 138 -9.78 -3.78 16.92
N ASP A 139 -10.20 -4.01 15.68
CA ASP A 139 -11.53 -3.70 15.15
C ASP A 139 -11.62 -4.26 13.71
N PRO A 140 -12.58 -5.14 13.35
CA PRO A 140 -12.76 -5.62 11.98
C PRO A 140 -13.06 -4.49 10.98
N ALA A 141 -13.63 -3.37 11.43
CA ALA A 141 -13.85 -2.17 10.63
C ALA A 141 -12.56 -1.33 10.44
N ALA A 142 -11.50 -1.60 11.19
CA ALA A 142 -10.21 -0.91 11.10
C ALA A 142 -9.26 -1.53 10.06
N LEU A 143 -9.77 -2.13 8.98
CA LEU A 143 -8.93 -2.75 7.94
C LEU A 143 -9.26 -2.24 6.51
N SER A 144 -9.65 -0.97 6.42
CA SER A 144 -9.61 -0.16 5.18
C SER A 144 -8.18 0.21 4.79
N TYR A 145 -7.91 0.63 3.55
CA TYR A 145 -6.57 0.95 3.04
C TYR A 145 -5.60 1.62 4.05
N ASP A 146 -6.05 2.63 4.80
CA ASP A 146 -5.22 3.33 5.81
C ASP A 146 -5.08 2.60 7.16
N LYS A 147 -6.07 1.77 7.53
CA LYS A 147 -6.11 1.07 8.83
C LYS A 147 -5.74 -0.41 8.70
N GLY A 148 -5.78 -0.98 7.50
CA GLY A 148 -5.49 -2.35 7.08
C GLY A 148 -4.03 -2.74 7.31
N ALA A 149 -3.16 -1.93 6.72
CA ALA A 149 -1.74 -2.03 6.94
C ALA A 149 -1.33 -1.45 8.30
N ALA A 150 -2.11 -0.53 8.92
CA ALA A 150 -1.90 -0.13 10.30
C ALA A 150 -2.24 -1.23 11.32
N ALA A 151 -3.27 -2.05 11.12
CA ALA A 151 -3.60 -3.19 11.98
C ALA A 151 -2.60 -4.34 11.77
N THR A 152 -2.07 -4.49 10.55
CA THR A 152 -0.94 -5.39 10.28
C THR A 152 0.34 -4.87 10.98
N ALA A 153 0.65 -3.58 10.90
CA ALA A 153 1.75 -2.95 11.63
C ALA A 153 1.55 -2.97 13.16
N ALA A 154 0.31 -2.86 13.66
CA ALA A 154 -0.04 -2.98 15.07
C ALA A 154 0.10 -4.43 15.57
N ALA A 155 -0.34 -5.42 14.78
CA ALA A 155 -0.11 -6.83 15.05
C ALA A 155 1.39 -7.19 15.07
N MET A 156 2.21 -6.42 14.34
CA MET A 156 3.67 -6.58 14.30
C MET A 156 4.42 -5.86 15.43
N SER A 157 3.83 -4.85 16.08
CA SER A 157 4.51 -3.98 17.06
C SER A 157 4.21 -4.26 18.54
N ASN A 158 3.16 -5.03 18.88
CA ASN A 158 2.83 -5.36 20.27
C ASN A 158 2.56 -6.86 20.49
N PRO A 159 3.48 -7.64 21.11
CA PRO A 159 3.31 -9.06 21.35
C PRO A 159 2.51 -9.40 22.64
N ALA A 160 1.92 -8.42 23.32
CA ALA A 160 1.07 -8.67 24.48
C ALA A 160 -0.34 -9.10 24.05
N PHE A 161 -0.47 -10.42 23.89
CA PHE A 161 -1.70 -11.12 23.54
C PHE A 161 -2.64 -11.22 24.77
N THR A 162 -3.63 -10.32 24.88
CA THR A 162 -4.72 -10.43 25.87
C THR A 162 -6.07 -9.95 25.33
N GLY A 163 -7.03 -10.88 25.20
CA GLY A 163 -8.45 -10.63 25.49
C GLY A 163 -9.41 -10.32 24.33
N SER A 164 -10.21 -11.34 23.96
CA SER A 164 -11.64 -11.34 23.57
C SER A 164 -11.91 -12.11 22.28
N LYS A 165 -12.83 -13.09 22.36
CA LYS A 165 -13.24 -13.95 21.23
C LYS A 165 -14.04 -13.13 20.21
N SER A 166 -13.53 -12.92 18.99
CA SER A 166 -14.41 -12.61 17.85
C SER A 166 -15.20 -13.87 17.48
N LYS A 167 -16.48 -13.72 17.13
CA LYS A 167 -17.40 -14.83 16.85
C LYS A 167 -17.25 -15.44 15.44
N GLN A 168 -16.25 -15.04 14.64
CA GLN A 168 -16.20 -15.38 13.19
C GLN A 168 -14.89 -15.96 12.65
N GLY A 169 -13.86 -16.15 13.48
CA GLY A 169 -12.61 -16.77 13.04
C GLY A 169 -12.67 -18.30 13.02
N GLU A 170 -12.23 -18.91 11.92
CA GLU A 170 -12.00 -20.36 11.87
C GLU A 170 -10.58 -20.66 12.34
N GLU A 171 -10.45 -21.29 13.51
CA GLU A 171 -9.21 -21.93 13.94
C GLU A 171 -9.09 -23.31 13.30
N LYS A 172 -8.01 -23.56 12.56
CA LYS A 172 -7.69 -24.88 12.03
C LYS A 172 -6.31 -25.30 12.52
N ARG A 173 -6.23 -26.48 13.14
CA ARG A 173 -4.94 -27.15 13.37
C ARG A 173 -4.39 -27.61 12.03
N GLY A 174 -3.20 -27.12 11.68
CA GLY A 174 -2.48 -27.47 10.46
C GLY A 174 -1.75 -28.82 10.58
N ARG A 175 -0.78 -29.04 9.68
CA ARG A 175 0.14 -30.19 9.76
C ARG A 175 1.11 -29.97 10.94
N GLY A 176 1.11 -30.86 11.93
CA GLY A 176 1.97 -30.75 13.12
C GLY A 176 1.43 -29.76 14.16
N ASP A 177 2.32 -29.06 14.89
CA ASP A 177 1.98 -28.10 15.95
C ASP A 177 1.56 -26.70 15.42
N GLN A 178 1.38 -26.54 14.11
CA GLN A 178 0.94 -25.26 13.53
C GLN A 178 -0.54 -24.99 13.79
N VAL A 179 -0.83 -23.78 14.25
CA VAL A 179 -2.16 -23.19 14.37
C VAL A 179 -2.33 -22.18 13.25
N GLN A 180 -3.45 -22.30 12.51
CA GLN A 180 -3.84 -21.33 11.50
C GLN A 180 -5.12 -20.62 11.92
N TRP A 181 -5.07 -19.30 11.88
CA TRP A 181 -6.20 -18.40 12.07
C TRP A 181 -6.54 -17.73 10.74
N THR A 182 -7.82 -17.64 10.41
CA THR A 182 -8.28 -16.87 9.27
C THR A 182 -9.53 -16.10 9.66
N GLU A 183 -9.46 -14.77 9.55
CA GLU A 183 -10.61 -13.89 9.70
C GLU A 183 -10.98 -13.33 8.32
N ARG A 184 -12.27 -13.35 8.00
CA ARG A 184 -12.82 -12.54 6.91
C ARG A 184 -13.07 -11.14 7.44
N VAL A 185 -12.50 -10.15 6.77
CA VAL A 185 -12.43 -8.79 7.30
C VAL A 185 -13.45 -7.92 6.60
N PHE A 186 -14.72 -8.26 6.69
CA PHE A 186 -15.74 -7.37 6.13
C PHE A 186 -15.84 -6.12 7.01
N GLY A 187 -15.61 -4.94 6.43
CA GLY A 187 -16.24 -3.74 6.97
C GLY A 187 -17.76 -3.94 6.98
N GLU A 188 -18.48 -3.29 7.88
CA GLU A 188 -19.94 -3.26 7.79
C GLU A 188 -20.33 -2.89 6.35
N LYS A 189 -21.40 -3.48 5.79
CA LYS A 189 -21.76 -3.38 4.35
C LYS A 189 -21.85 -1.94 3.79
N GLN A 190 -21.79 -0.91 4.64
CA GLN A 190 -21.82 0.51 4.29
C GLN A 190 -20.44 1.21 4.40
N GLN A 191 -19.45 0.62 5.07
CA GLN A 191 -18.12 1.20 5.32
C GLN A 191 -17.08 0.62 4.36
N THR A 192 -16.87 1.30 3.23
CA THR A 192 -15.84 0.95 2.24
C THR A 192 -14.48 1.54 2.65
N SER A 193 -13.40 1.11 2.00
CA SER A 193 -12.10 1.78 2.16
C SER A 193 -12.18 3.29 1.90
N TYR A 194 -13.00 3.70 0.92
CA TYR A 194 -13.26 5.10 0.60
C TYR A 194 -13.98 5.85 1.72
N TYR A 195 -14.92 5.21 2.42
CA TYR A 195 -15.59 5.81 3.58
C TYR A 195 -14.56 6.22 4.64
N HIS A 196 -13.63 5.33 4.97
CA HIS A 196 -12.61 5.60 5.98
C HIS A 196 -11.55 6.61 5.52
N GLN A 197 -11.16 6.60 4.25
CA GLN A 197 -10.27 7.62 3.69
C GLN A 197 -10.91 9.01 3.78
N LEU A 198 -12.20 9.14 3.43
CA LEU A 198 -12.91 10.41 3.51
C LEU A 198 -13.17 10.84 4.96
N GLU A 199 -13.54 9.91 5.83
CA GLU A 199 -13.67 10.15 7.27
C GLU A 199 -12.35 10.66 7.87
N ARG A 200 -11.22 10.04 7.50
CA ARG A 200 -9.90 10.46 7.94
C ARG A 200 -9.58 11.86 7.45
N PHE A 201 -9.72 12.11 6.14
CA PHE A 201 -9.47 13.43 5.55
C PHE A 201 -10.28 14.53 6.23
N THR A 202 -11.59 14.31 6.40
CA THR A 202 -12.48 15.30 7.03
C THR A 202 -12.17 15.51 8.50
N THR A 203 -11.81 14.44 9.23
CA THR A 203 -11.38 14.52 10.63
C THR A 203 -10.10 15.34 10.78
N ASP A 204 -9.09 15.07 9.94
CA ASP A 204 -7.81 15.77 9.96
C ASP A 204 -8.00 17.25 9.60
N LEU A 205 -8.83 17.57 8.61
CA LEU A 205 -9.13 18.96 8.25
C LEU A 205 -9.81 19.72 9.41
N GLN A 206 -10.81 19.12 10.05
CA GLN A 206 -11.48 19.74 11.21
C GLN A 206 -10.50 19.93 12.37
N LEU A 207 -9.59 18.99 12.58
CA LEU A 207 -8.56 19.09 13.61
C LEU A 207 -7.59 20.25 13.32
N LEU A 208 -7.11 20.37 12.08
CA LEU A 208 -6.19 21.43 11.66
C LEU A 208 -6.83 22.83 11.76
N GLU A 209 -8.12 22.94 11.44
CA GLU A 209 -8.89 24.18 11.53
C GLU A 209 -9.35 24.56 12.96
N GLY A 210 -9.01 23.76 13.98
CA GLY A 210 -9.43 24.07 15.35
C GLY A 210 -10.88 23.75 15.65
N ARG A 211 -11.56 22.98 14.80
CA ARG A 211 -12.99 22.64 14.93
C ARG A 211 -13.25 21.41 15.80
N ARG A 212 -12.20 20.78 16.36
CA ARG A 212 -12.33 19.62 17.25
C ARG A 212 -11.78 19.87 18.65
N ALA A 213 -12.43 19.27 19.64
CA ALA A 213 -12.07 19.37 21.05
C ALA A 213 -10.80 18.57 21.42
N ASP A 214 -10.47 17.54 20.65
CA ASP A 214 -9.27 16.70 20.81
C ASP A 214 -8.03 17.28 20.11
N ARG A 215 -8.04 18.58 19.78
CA ARG A 215 -6.90 19.22 19.15
C ARG A 215 -5.76 19.44 20.15
N ASP A 216 -4.69 18.67 19.98
CA ASP A 216 -3.42 18.86 20.64
C ASP A 216 -2.25 18.74 19.65
N ALA A 217 -1.03 19.03 20.11
CA ALA A 217 0.16 18.99 19.27
C ALA A 217 0.46 17.58 18.70
N GLY A 218 0.14 16.52 19.44
CA GLY A 218 0.32 15.14 19.00
C GLY A 218 -0.67 14.78 17.88
N ASN A 219 -1.95 15.10 18.06
CA ASN A 219 -2.98 14.83 17.07
C ASN A 219 -2.78 15.67 15.81
N VAL A 220 -2.38 16.94 15.94
CA VAL A 220 -2.04 17.78 14.77
C VAL A 220 -0.86 17.19 14.01
N LYS A 221 0.20 16.76 14.72
CA LYS A 221 1.34 16.09 14.08
C LYS A 221 0.92 14.80 13.38
N ALA A 222 0.03 14.01 13.98
CA ALA A 222 -0.48 12.77 13.38
C ALA A 222 -1.38 13.01 12.15
N ALA A 223 -2.15 14.11 12.13
CA ALA A 223 -2.93 14.54 10.97
C ALA A 223 -2.02 14.98 9.80
N CYS A 224 -0.86 15.56 10.11
CA CYS A 224 0.16 15.88 9.10
C CYS A 224 1.09 14.71 8.75
N ALA A 225 0.98 13.53 9.39
CA ALA A 225 1.91 12.44 9.15
C ALA A 225 1.72 11.76 7.78
N PHE A 226 0.54 11.90 7.18
CA PHE A 226 0.22 11.45 5.81
C PHE A 226 0.02 12.67 4.89
N ASP A 227 0.96 13.61 4.97
CA ASP A 227 0.93 14.84 4.18
C ASP A 227 1.63 14.67 2.82
N ALA A 228 1.92 15.79 2.16
CA ALA A 228 2.59 15.81 0.87
C ALA A 228 3.94 15.06 0.87
N TYR A 229 4.65 14.99 2.01
CA TYR A 229 5.94 14.29 2.09
C TYR A 229 5.78 12.78 1.91
N ASP A 230 4.70 12.19 2.44
CA ASP A 230 4.43 10.76 2.27
C ASP A 230 4.23 10.41 0.78
N SER A 231 3.47 11.26 0.09
CA SER A 231 3.23 11.09 -1.35
C SER A 231 4.52 11.25 -2.18
N VAL A 232 5.39 12.19 -1.81
CA VAL A 232 6.69 12.39 -2.46
C VAL A 232 7.63 11.21 -2.20
N ALA A 233 7.69 10.70 -0.97
CA ALA A 233 8.49 9.52 -0.64
C ALA A 233 8.02 8.28 -1.41
N ASN A 234 6.70 8.09 -1.51
CA ASN A 234 6.13 7.04 -2.33
C ASN A 234 6.55 7.18 -3.81
N ALA A 235 6.39 8.37 -4.39
CA ALA A 235 6.78 8.66 -5.77
C ALA A 235 8.29 8.42 -6.03
N ALA A 236 9.16 8.78 -5.09
CA ALA A 236 10.60 8.53 -5.21
C ALA A 236 10.94 7.04 -5.33
N ILE A 237 10.18 6.15 -4.67
CA ILE A 237 10.38 4.69 -4.78
C ILE A 237 9.83 4.16 -6.12
N LEU A 238 8.77 4.78 -6.66
CA LEU A 238 8.28 4.45 -8.01
C LEU A 238 9.34 4.80 -9.05
N ASP A 239 9.93 5.99 -8.96
CA ASP A 239 11.01 6.44 -9.84
C ASP A 239 12.23 5.52 -9.73
N ALA A 240 12.64 5.17 -8.51
CA ALA A 240 13.75 4.22 -8.29
C ALA A 240 13.47 2.83 -8.90
N CYS A 241 12.21 2.37 -8.93
CA CYS A 241 11.84 1.15 -9.65
C CYS A 241 12.03 1.29 -11.17
N PHE A 242 11.65 2.43 -11.76
CA PHE A 242 11.87 2.68 -13.18
C PHE A 242 13.36 2.74 -13.52
N GLU A 243 14.15 3.48 -12.74
CA GLU A 243 15.60 3.57 -12.91
C GLU A 243 16.28 2.21 -12.82
N ALA A 244 15.95 1.43 -11.78
CA ALA A 244 16.50 0.09 -11.58
C ALA A 244 16.09 -0.91 -12.67
N ALA A 245 14.96 -0.67 -13.36
CA ALA A 245 14.52 -1.45 -14.51
C ALA A 245 15.13 -0.95 -15.84
N GLY A 246 15.94 0.11 -15.83
CA GLY A 246 16.50 0.74 -17.03
C GLY A 246 15.46 1.47 -17.88
N LEU A 247 14.36 1.90 -17.29
CA LEU A 247 13.29 2.65 -17.95
C LEU A 247 13.41 4.15 -17.66
N PRO A 248 12.95 5.02 -18.57
CA PRO A 248 12.91 6.45 -18.32
C PRO A 248 11.89 6.78 -17.24
N LEU A 249 12.20 7.80 -16.43
CA LEU A 249 11.25 8.38 -15.47
C LEU A 249 10.00 8.91 -16.19
N ARG A 250 8.86 8.81 -15.52
CA ARG A 250 7.56 9.22 -16.06
C ARG A 250 7.36 10.72 -15.83
N MET A 251 8.14 11.51 -16.55
CA MET A 251 8.12 12.97 -16.43
C MET A 251 6.78 13.56 -16.91
N PRO A 252 6.29 14.64 -16.28
CA PRO A 252 5.19 15.43 -16.84
C PRO A 252 5.53 15.94 -18.25
N THR A 253 4.52 16.23 -19.06
CA THR A 253 4.72 16.76 -20.41
C THR A 253 5.49 18.09 -20.37
N ALA A 254 6.29 18.36 -21.41
CA ALA A 254 7.06 19.60 -21.50
C ALA A 254 6.17 20.85 -21.39
N GLU A 255 4.95 20.78 -21.95
CA GLU A 255 3.94 21.82 -21.83
C GLU A 255 3.52 22.06 -20.38
N TRP A 256 3.29 21.00 -19.61
CA TRP A 256 2.95 21.12 -18.19
C TRP A 256 4.10 21.73 -17.39
N GLN A 257 5.35 21.32 -17.66
CA GLN A 257 6.52 21.88 -17.01
C GLN A 257 6.66 23.39 -17.26
N GLN A 258 6.42 23.83 -18.50
CA GLN A 258 6.43 25.26 -18.85
C GLN A 258 5.33 26.04 -18.12
N GLN A 259 4.11 25.49 -18.03
CA GLN A 259 3.00 26.12 -17.29
C GLN A 259 3.33 26.27 -15.80
N GLN A 260 3.92 25.26 -15.17
CA GLN A 260 4.33 25.35 -13.76
C GLN A 260 5.41 26.41 -13.54
N GLN A 261 6.42 26.48 -14.43
CA GLN A 261 7.45 27.51 -14.35
C GLN A 261 6.85 28.92 -14.44
N GLN A 262 5.89 29.13 -15.35
CA GLN A 262 5.19 30.41 -15.49
C GLN A 262 4.37 30.76 -14.24
N GLN A 263 3.61 29.80 -13.69
CA GLN A 263 2.84 30.01 -12.45
C GLN A 263 3.75 30.33 -11.27
N GLN A 264 4.88 29.63 -11.13
CA GLN A 264 5.83 29.87 -10.06
C GLN A 264 6.48 31.26 -10.18
N GLN A 265 6.84 31.69 -11.39
CA GLN A 265 7.33 33.05 -11.63
C GLN A 265 6.28 34.12 -11.27
N GLN A 266 5.02 33.91 -11.65
CA GLN A 266 3.92 34.81 -11.29
C GLN A 266 3.71 34.88 -9.77
N TYR A 267 3.77 33.75 -9.07
CA TYR A 267 3.65 33.69 -7.62
C TYR A 267 4.80 34.43 -6.92
N GLN A 268 6.05 34.24 -7.35
CA GLN A 268 7.20 34.96 -6.81
C GLN A 268 7.06 36.48 -7.02
N GLN A 269 6.62 36.91 -8.21
CA GLN A 269 6.33 38.33 -8.49
C GLN A 269 5.19 38.92 -7.64
N GLN A 270 4.29 38.09 -7.11
CA GLN A 270 3.24 38.54 -6.18
C GLN A 270 3.75 38.67 -4.74
N LEU A 271 4.71 37.84 -4.33
CA LEU A 271 5.34 37.94 -3.00
C LEU A 271 6.30 39.13 -2.89
N GLU A 272 6.85 39.61 -4.00
CA GLU A 272 7.72 40.78 -4.08
C GLU A 272 6.97 42.13 -4.10
N LYS A 273 5.63 42.12 -4.11
CA LYS A 273 4.77 43.31 -4.08
C LYS A 273 4.14 43.53 -2.71
#